data_AF-U5S414-F1
#
_entry.id   AF-U5S414-F1
#
_cell.length_a   1.000
_cell.length_b   1.000
_cell.length_c   1.000
_cell.angle_alpha   90.00
_cell.angle_beta   90.00
_cell.angle_gamma   90.00
#
_symmetry.space_group_name_H-M   'P 1'
#
loop_
_entity.id
_entity.type
_entity.pdbx_description
1 polymer ?
#
loop_
_entity_poly.entity_id
_entity_poly.type
_entity_poly.pdbx_seq_one_letter_code
_entity_poly.pdbx_strand_id
1 'polypeptide(L)'
;TKCADACPVNAIPKDHEPSWELPTVYGKPDITHSPGRKQYWTNALDCWLFLTEYNGCGACMATCTFNTNNAPIHELVRTTLATTPLLNFSRVLMVM
;
A
#
# COMPACT_ATOMS: atom_id res chain seq x y z
N THR A 1 0.41 10.02 0.42
CA THR A 1 -1.03 10.19 0.64
C THR A 1 -1.91 9.83 -0.55
N LYS A 2 -1.40 9.59 -1.77
CA LYS A 2 -2.21 9.33 -2.99
C LYS A 2 -3.40 8.36 -2.80
N CYS A 3 -3.20 7.21 -2.18
CA CYS A 3 -4.27 6.26 -1.90
C CYS A 3 -5.36 6.81 -0.97
N ALA A 4 -4.98 7.60 0.04
CA ALA A 4 -5.91 8.29 0.93
C ALA A 4 -6.65 9.44 0.24
N ASP A 5 -5.96 10.19 -0.62
CA ASP A 5 -6.57 11.29 -1.38
C ASP A 5 -7.57 10.79 -2.43
N ALA A 6 -7.37 9.59 -2.97
CA ALA A 6 -8.29 8.94 -3.91
C ALA A 6 -9.43 8.16 -3.24
N CYS A 7 -9.43 8.03 -1.91
CA CYS A 7 -10.45 7.25 -1.20
C CYS A 7 -11.78 8.02 -1.16
N PRO A 8 -12.87 7.52 -1.77
CA PRO A 8 -14.14 8.26 -1.85
C PRO A 8 -14.81 8.47 -0.49
N VAL A 9 -14.50 7.61 0.48
CA VAL A 9 -15.08 7.65 1.84
C VAL A 9 -14.07 8.06 2.91
N ASN A 10 -12.87 8.51 2.52
CA ASN A 10 -11.80 8.89 3.46
C ASN A 10 -11.45 7.81 4.50
N ALA A 11 -11.58 6.53 4.14
CA ALA A 11 -11.31 5.41 5.04
C ALA A 11 -9.81 5.19 5.31
N ILE A 12 -8.91 5.85 4.59
CA ILE A 12 -7.47 5.70 4.76
C ILE A 12 -6.93 6.95 5.47
N PRO A 13 -6.18 6.82 6.57
CA PRO A 13 -5.61 7.96 7.28
C PRO A 13 -4.59 8.69 6.40
N LYS A 14 -4.50 10.01 6.59
CA LYS A 14 -3.51 10.88 5.91
C LYS A 14 -2.25 11.10 6.74
N ASP A 15 -2.14 10.46 7.90
CA ASP A 15 -0.98 10.53 8.77
C ASP A 15 0.28 10.05 8.05
N HIS A 16 1.40 10.71 8.35
CA HIS A 16 2.70 10.38 7.77
C HIS A 16 3.46 9.30 8.55
N GLU A 17 2.95 8.92 9.73
CA GLU A 17 3.54 7.90 10.58
C GLU A 17 2.48 6.87 11.00
N PRO A 18 2.81 5.57 11.00
CA PRO A 18 1.90 4.54 11.48
C PRO A 18 1.85 4.55 13.02
N SER A 19 0.77 4.02 13.58
CA SER A 19 0.54 3.98 15.04
C SER A 19 0.47 2.54 15.55
N TRP A 20 0.80 2.34 16.83
CA TRP A 20 0.50 1.10 17.56
C TRP A 20 -0.94 1.09 18.10
N GLU A 21 -1.49 2.28 18.31
CA GLU A 21 -2.72 2.51 19.05
C GLU A 21 -3.89 2.54 18.08
N LEU A 22 -4.91 1.73 18.35
CA LEU A 22 -6.10 1.66 17.53
C LEU A 22 -6.92 2.95 17.71
N PRO A 23 -7.39 3.56 16.61
CA PRO A 23 -8.29 4.69 16.69
C PRO A 23 -9.65 4.25 17.24
N THR A 24 -10.45 5.20 17.71
CA THR A 24 -11.87 4.95 17.91
C THR A 24 -12.60 5.08 16.58
N VAL A 25 -13.60 4.23 16.35
CA VAL A 25 -14.46 4.27 15.17
C VAL A 25 -15.84 4.67 15.64
N TYR A 26 -16.32 5.84 15.20
CA TYR A 26 -17.59 6.43 15.65
C TYR A 26 -17.72 6.56 17.17
N GLY A 27 -16.62 6.90 17.85
CA GLY A 27 -16.57 7.03 19.31
C GLY A 27 -16.61 5.70 20.07
N LYS A 28 -16.55 4.56 19.37
CA LYS A 28 -16.48 3.23 19.96
C LYS A 28 -15.09 2.63 19.77
N PRO A 29 -14.68 1.67 20.63
CA PRO A 29 -13.47 0.90 20.39
C PRO A 29 -13.51 0.23 19.02
N ASP A 30 -12.38 0.24 18.31
CA ASP A 30 -12.24 -0.47 17.05
C ASP A 30 -12.30 -1.98 17.30
N ILE A 31 -13.22 -2.65 16.59
CA ILE A 31 -13.42 -4.11 16.62
C ILE A 31 -13.03 -4.77 15.29
N THR A 32 -12.61 -3.98 14.31
CA THR A 32 -12.29 -4.42 12.95
C THR A 32 -10.82 -4.77 12.78
N HIS A 33 -9.96 -4.30 13.67
CA HIS A 33 -8.52 -4.60 13.65
C HIS A 33 -8.06 -5.37 14.88
N SER A 34 -7.07 -6.24 14.68
CA SER A 34 -6.35 -6.89 15.78
C SER A 34 -5.22 -5.98 16.30
N PRO A 35 -5.10 -5.80 17.64
CA PRO A 35 -4.02 -5.02 18.25
C PRO A 35 -2.65 -5.70 18.17
N GLY A 36 -1.59 -4.95 18.49
CA GLY A 36 -0.23 -5.48 18.65
C GLY A 36 0.71 -5.28 17.46
N ARG A 37 0.37 -4.40 16.51
CA ARG A 37 1.16 -4.14 15.30
C ARG A 37 1.12 -2.67 14.93
N LYS A 38 2.25 -2.13 14.47
CA LYS A 38 2.34 -0.74 14.01
C LYS A 38 1.82 -0.64 12.58
N GLN A 39 0.74 0.10 12.35
CA GLN A 39 0.16 0.25 11.02
C GLN A 39 -0.58 1.58 10.84
N TYR A 40 -0.95 1.86 9.59
CA TYR A 40 -1.95 2.86 9.27
C TYR A 40 -3.34 2.23 9.46
N TRP A 41 -4.07 2.67 10.48
CA TRP A 41 -5.38 2.12 10.81
C TRP A 41 -6.45 2.73 9.89
N THR A 42 -7.03 1.91 9.02
CA THR A 42 -8.08 2.32 8.09
C THR A 42 -9.46 2.22 8.76
N ASN A 43 -10.44 3.05 8.39
CA ASN A 43 -11.82 2.79 8.75
C ASN A 43 -12.39 1.65 7.88
N ALA A 44 -12.23 0.42 8.36
CA ALA A 44 -12.65 -0.78 7.62
C ALA A 44 -14.17 -0.87 7.42
N LEU A 45 -14.96 -0.28 8.32
CA LEU A 45 -16.42 -0.27 8.21
C LEU A 45 -16.87 0.55 7.00
N ASP A 46 -16.41 1.79 6.87
CA ASP A 46 -16.81 2.67 5.75
C ASP A 46 -16.30 2.14 4.41
N CYS A 47 -15.08 1.58 4.41
CA CYS A 47 -14.51 0.92 3.25
C CYS A 47 -15.39 -0.25 2.79
N TRP A 48 -15.79 -1.12 3.73
CA TRP A 48 -16.61 -2.29 3.43
C TRP A 48 -18.03 -1.91 2.99
N LEU A 49 -18.67 -0.97 3.69
CA LEU A 49 -20.01 -0.49 3.33
C LEU A 49 -20.02 0.07 1.90
N PHE A 50 -19.08 0.95 1.58
CA PHE A 50 -18.96 1.50 0.22
C PHE A 50 -18.72 0.41 -0.83
N LEU A 51 -17.82 -0.54 -0.54
CA LEU A 51 -17.55 -1.66 -1.44
C LEU A 51 -18.81 -2.51 -1.69
N THR A 52 -19.62 -2.76 -0.67
CA THR A 52 -20.87 -3.52 -0.81
C THR A 52 -21.98 -2.73 -1.50
N GLU A 53 -22.10 -1.43 -1.26
CA GLU A 53 -23.14 -0.57 -1.87
C GLU A 53 -22.88 -0.35 -3.37
N TYR A 54 -21.62 -0.14 -3.75
CA TYR A 54 -21.23 0.12 -5.14
C TYR A 54 -20.87 -1.14 -5.93
N ASN A 55 -21.05 -2.33 -5.33
CA ASN A 55 -20.64 -3.62 -5.91
C ASN A 55 -19.17 -3.64 -6.38
N GLY A 56 -18.30 -3.01 -5.60
CA GLY A 56 -16.87 -2.93 -5.86
C GLY A 56 -16.24 -1.61 -5.42
N CYS A 57 -14.96 -1.68 -5.09
CA CYS A 57 -14.07 -0.54 -4.96
C CYS A 57 -12.63 -0.99 -5.24
N GLY A 58 -11.73 -0.04 -5.46
CA GLY A 58 -10.32 -0.30 -5.74
C GLY A 58 -9.52 0.96 -6.02
N ALA A 59 -10.06 2.15 -5.72
CA ALA A 59 -9.46 3.44 -6.08
C ALA A 59 -8.05 3.60 -5.49
N CYS A 60 -7.84 3.16 -4.24
CA CYS A 60 -6.54 3.17 -3.59
C CYS A 60 -5.51 2.31 -4.32
N MET A 61 -5.91 1.15 -4.84
CA MET A 61 -5.05 0.25 -5.61
C MET A 61 -4.82 0.80 -7.03
N ALA A 62 -5.83 1.39 -7.66
CA ALA A 62 -5.73 1.98 -8.99
C ALA A 62 -4.77 3.18 -9.04
N THR A 63 -4.73 4.00 -7.98
CA THR A 63 -3.83 5.16 -7.90
C THR A 63 -2.44 4.83 -7.34
N CYS A 64 -2.25 3.64 -6.78
CA CYS A 64 -1.00 3.25 -6.15
C CYS A 64 0.14 3.27 -7.17
N THR A 65 1.21 4.01 -6.89
CA THR A 65 2.37 4.11 -7.78
C THR A 65 3.03 2.76 -8.03
N PHE A 66 2.91 1.82 -7.09
CA PHE A 66 3.42 0.46 -7.21
C PHE A 66 2.56 -0.43 -8.09
N ASN A 67 1.33 -0.03 -8.43
CA ASN A 67 0.43 -0.79 -9.28
C ASN A 67 0.43 -0.29 -10.74
N THR A 68 1.48 0.43 -11.14
CA THR A 68 1.66 0.93 -12.51
C THR A 68 2.87 0.27 -13.16
N ASN A 69 2.78 -0.03 -14.47
CA ASN A 69 3.90 -0.62 -15.24
C ASN A 69 5.17 0.26 -15.28
N ASN A 70 5.07 1.53 -14.89
CA ASN A 70 6.17 2.49 -14.84
C ASN A 70 6.49 2.91 -13.40
N ALA A 71 6.28 2.02 -12.42
CA ALA A 71 6.68 2.31 -11.04
C ALA A 71 8.19 2.65 -10.99
N PRO A 72 8.61 3.73 -10.29
CA PRO A 72 10.03 4.16 -10.23
C PRO A 72 10.99 3.06 -9.76
N ILE A 73 10.46 2.10 -9.00
CA ILE A 73 11.19 0.92 -8.55
C ILE A 73 11.73 0.07 -9.72
N HIS A 74 11.02 0.02 -10.85
CA HIS A 74 11.49 -0.73 -12.02
C HIS A 74 12.75 -0.10 -12.62
N GLU A 75 12.86 1.23 -12.61
CA GLU A 75 14.06 1.93 -13.07
C GLU A 75 15.23 1.70 -12.10
N LEU A 76 14.99 1.84 -10.79
CA LEU A 76 16.01 1.58 -9.78
C LEU A 76 16.55 0.15 -9.84
N VAL A 77 15.66 -0.84 -9.98
CA VAL A 77 16.04 -2.26 -10.10
C VAL A 77 16.83 -2.50 -11.38
N ARG A 78 16.40 -1.94 -12.52
CA ARG A 78 17.12 -2.07 -13.79
C ARG A 78 18.52 -1.46 -13.72
N THR A 79 18.64 -0.26 -13.15
CA THR A 79 19.95 0.41 -12.98
C THR A 79 20.86 -0.37 -12.04
N THR A 80 20.34 -0.85 -10.92
CA THR A 80 21.11 -1.64 -9.95
C THR A 80 21.61 -2.95 -10.57
N LEU A 81 20.78 -3.63 -11.37
CA LEU A 81 21.19 -4.84 -12.12
C LEU A 81 22.19 -4.54 -13.24
N ALA A 82 22.13 -3.34 -13.84
CA ALA A 82 23.08 -2.92 -14.87
C ALA A 82 24.48 -2.60 -14.28
N THR A 83 24.54 -2.07 -13.06
CA THR A 83 25.81 -1.66 -12.41
C THR A 83 26.39 -2.70 -11.46
N THR A 84 25.63 -3.72 -11.06
CA THR A 84 26.07 -4.76 -10.12
C THR A 84 26.02 -6.15 -10.78
N PRO A 85 27.09 -6.57 -11.48
CA PRO A 85 27.12 -7.83 -12.24
C PRO A 85 26.83 -9.08 -11.39
N LEU A 86 27.19 -9.06 -10.11
CA LEU A 86 26.93 -10.13 -9.14
C LEU A 86 25.45 -10.43 -8.93
N LEU A 87 24.57 -9.45 -9.14
CA LEU A 87 23.12 -9.62 -9.01
C LEU A 87 22.46 -10.02 -10.35
N ASN A 88 23.23 -10.08 -11.43
CA ASN A 88 22.80 -10.48 -12.76
C ASN A 88 23.29 -11.89 -13.09
N PHE A 89 22.79 -12.88 -12.33
CA PHE A 89 23.26 -14.27 -12.37
C PHE A 89 23.19 -14.92 -13.76
N SER A 90 22.29 -14.47 -14.64
CA SER A 90 22.19 -14.96 -16.02
C SER A 90 23.36 -14.56 -16.92
N ARG A 91 24.21 -13.60 -16.51
CA ARG A 91 25.40 -13.18 -17.26
C ARG A 91 26.72 -13.69 -16.67
N VAL A 92 26.72 -14.16 -15.42
CA VAL A 92 27.93 -14.61 -14.71
C VAL A 92 28.33 -16.04 -15.10
N LEU A 93 27.38 -16.89 -15.51
CA LEU A 93 27.66 -18.29 -15.87
C LEU A 93 28.32 -18.49 -17.26
N MET A 94 28.56 -17.41 -18.02
CA MET A 94 29.15 -17.50 -19.37
C MET A 94 30.65 -17.15 -19.43
N VAL A 95 31.30 -16.93 -18.27
CA VAL A 95 32.73 -16.58 -18.17
C VAL A 95 33.51 -17.56 -17.29
N MET A 96 33.05 -18.82 -17.16
CA MET A 96 33.84 -19.93 -16.62
C MET A 96 33.84 -21.10 -17.59
#